data_AF-A0A366E2P3-F1
#
_entry.id   AF-A0A366E2P3-F1
#
_cell.length_a   1.000
_cell.length_b   1.000
_cell.length_c   1.000
_cell.angle_alpha   90.00
_cell.angle_beta   90.00
_cell.angle_gamma   90.00
#
_symmetry.space_group_name_H-M   'P 1'
#
loop_
_entity.id
_entity.type
_entity.pdbx_description
1 polymer ?
#
loop_
_entity_poly.entity_id
_entity_poly.type
_entity_poly.pdbx_seq_one_letter_code
_entity_poly.pdbx_strand_id
1 'polypeptide(L)'
;MRIQAHTLPRDDPVLQAEKFRARIPKAISRISSTGEFFDTAFNTAMANMGAQLLVDPEAMSINSWEAVVPASQIGSTIFAAATAEPGDSVECRINHEVHTFSSIGSAYFVNAGNWLSAFWLAIVCRDQDELDSLSDVPIELLRASGQEYDEYVYDWVDTLQSYWAERPGLIEKLTATLQNSDPAVAAIAPRELLDHILYPPINLFYSFIRRGQVDYNGALVEAINLHKEY
;
A
#
# COMPACT_ATOMS: atom_id res chain seq x y z
N MET A 1 -18.97 -8.01 14.93
CA MET A 1 -18.82 -9.40 14.46
C MET A 1 -17.36 -9.79 14.67
N ARG A 2 -17.06 -10.93 15.32
CA ARG A 2 -15.67 -11.35 15.62
C ARG A 2 -15.29 -12.48 14.68
N ILE A 3 -14.45 -12.18 13.71
CA ILE A 3 -13.91 -13.17 12.78
C ILE A 3 -12.65 -13.78 13.43
N GLN A 4 -12.55 -15.11 13.52
CA GLN A 4 -11.36 -15.77 14.10
C GLN A 4 -10.12 -15.55 13.23
N ALA A 5 -8.95 -15.27 13.81
CA ALA A 5 -7.71 -15.11 13.06
C ALA A 5 -7.18 -16.45 12.49
N HIS A 6 -6.26 -16.39 11.50
CA HIS A 6 -5.54 -17.57 11.04
C HIS A 6 -4.71 -18.20 12.16
N THR A 7 -4.59 -19.52 12.14
CA THR A 7 -3.62 -20.23 12.98
C THR A 7 -2.26 -20.19 12.27
N LEU A 8 -1.30 -19.45 12.81
CA LEU A 8 0.03 -19.35 12.20
C LEU A 8 0.85 -20.63 12.43
N PRO A 9 1.65 -21.10 11.45
CA PRO A 9 2.52 -22.25 11.62
C PRO A 9 3.76 -21.89 12.47
N ARG A 10 3.90 -22.60 13.60
CA ARG A 10 5.08 -22.98 14.43
C ARG A 10 6.25 -22.01 14.74
N ASP A 11 6.47 -20.91 14.04
CA ASP A 11 7.50 -19.94 14.42
C ASP A 11 7.00 -19.02 15.54
N ASP A 12 7.88 -18.71 16.50
CA ASP A 12 7.59 -17.75 17.57
C ASP A 12 7.40 -16.34 16.97
N PRO A 13 6.16 -15.80 16.94
CA PRO A 13 5.88 -14.52 16.31
C PRO A 13 6.64 -13.36 16.98
N VAL A 14 6.94 -13.48 18.28
CA VAL A 14 7.71 -12.48 19.03
C VAL A 14 9.14 -12.43 18.51
N LEU A 15 9.78 -13.60 18.38
CA LEU A 15 11.14 -13.70 17.85
C LEU A 15 11.24 -13.20 16.40
N GLN A 16 10.22 -13.47 15.57
CA GLN A 16 10.17 -12.93 14.21
C GLN A 16 10.06 -11.40 14.21
N ALA A 17 9.16 -10.85 15.02
CA ALA A 17 8.94 -9.41 15.14
C ALA A 17 10.21 -8.68 15.63
N GLU A 18 10.95 -9.25 16.59
CA GLU A 18 12.24 -8.72 17.04
C GLU A 18 13.30 -8.73 15.92
N LYS A 19 13.38 -9.82 15.15
CA LYS A 19 14.33 -9.94 14.02
C LYS A 19 14.07 -8.89 12.94
N PHE A 20 12.81 -8.63 12.60
CA PHE A 20 12.47 -7.61 11.61
C PHE A 20 12.73 -6.20 12.15
N ARG A 21 12.36 -5.92 13.41
CA ARG A 21 12.63 -4.63 14.06
C ARG A 21 14.12 -4.29 14.05
N ALA A 22 14.98 -5.26 14.35
CA ALA A 22 16.43 -5.08 14.36
C ALA A 22 17.03 -4.74 12.97
N ARG A 23 16.30 -4.99 11.87
CA ARG A 23 16.76 -4.67 10.51
C ARG A 23 16.43 -3.24 10.07
N ILE A 24 15.46 -2.59 10.69
CA ILE A 24 14.94 -1.28 10.28
C ILE A 24 16.03 -0.20 10.26
N PRO A 25 16.86 0.00 11.31
CA PRO A 25 17.89 1.05 11.29
C PRO A 25 18.90 0.86 10.14
N LYS A 26 19.24 -0.40 9.83
CA LYS A 26 20.15 -0.72 8.72
C LYS A 26 19.50 -0.47 7.36
N ALA A 27 18.20 -0.73 7.22
CA ALA A 27 17.46 -0.41 6.01
C ALA A 27 17.41 1.10 5.75
N ILE A 28 17.09 1.89 6.78
CA ILE A 28 17.06 3.36 6.72
C ILE A 28 18.43 3.92 6.35
N SER A 29 19.49 3.48 7.05
CA SER A 29 20.86 3.93 6.75
C SER A 29 21.27 3.65 5.30
N ARG A 30 20.83 2.53 4.72
CA ARG A 30 21.14 2.18 3.33
C ARG A 30 20.46 3.10 2.32
N ILE A 31 19.16 3.37 2.48
CA ILE A 31 18.44 4.27 1.57
C ILE A 31 19.01 5.69 1.62
N SER A 32 19.33 6.21 2.80
CA SER A 32 19.90 7.56 2.96
C SER A 32 21.31 7.69 2.37
N SER A 33 22.03 6.59 2.17
CA SER A 33 23.40 6.60 1.65
C SER A 33 23.51 6.42 0.12
N THR A 34 22.54 5.77 -0.51
CA THR A 34 22.67 5.34 -1.93
C THR A 34 21.41 5.51 -2.77
N GLY A 35 20.22 5.73 -2.17
CA GLY A 35 18.96 5.83 -2.92
C GLY A 35 18.50 4.55 -3.65
N GLU A 36 19.31 3.49 -3.70
CA GLU A 36 19.02 2.28 -4.49
C GLU A 36 18.27 1.18 -3.72
N PHE A 37 18.13 1.31 -2.39
CA PHE A 37 17.57 0.26 -1.52
C PHE A 37 16.13 0.49 -1.07
N PHE A 38 15.39 1.40 -1.72
CA PHE A 38 14.02 1.73 -1.31
C PHE A 38 13.10 0.53 -1.28
N ASP A 39 13.13 -0.33 -2.29
CA ASP A 39 12.33 -1.56 -2.33
C ASP A 39 12.60 -2.46 -1.12
N THR A 40 13.87 -2.77 -0.87
CA THR A 40 14.27 -3.62 0.24
C THR A 40 13.89 -3.00 1.58
N ALA A 41 14.03 -1.69 1.73
CA ALA A 41 13.69 -0.98 2.95
C ALA A 41 12.18 -0.97 3.19
N PHE A 42 11.39 -0.69 2.16
CA PHE A 42 9.93 -0.69 2.23
C PHE A 42 9.40 -2.10 2.55
N ASN A 43 9.88 -3.13 1.84
CA ASN A 43 9.53 -4.53 2.10
C ASN A 43 9.93 -4.97 3.52
N THR A 44 11.08 -4.52 4.02
CA THR A 44 11.51 -4.81 5.41
C THR A 44 10.59 -4.12 6.43
N ALA A 45 10.18 -2.88 6.17
CA ALA A 45 9.27 -2.13 7.03
C ALA A 45 7.86 -2.73 7.05
N MET A 46 7.33 -3.11 5.89
CA MET A 46 6.05 -3.82 5.77
C MET A 46 6.08 -5.17 6.50
N ALA A 47 7.15 -5.95 6.34
CA ALA A 47 7.33 -7.22 7.05
C ALA A 47 7.43 -7.03 8.58
N ASN A 48 8.13 -5.98 9.03
CA ASN A 48 8.18 -5.61 10.45
C ASN A 48 6.79 -5.26 10.99
N MET A 49 6.05 -4.40 10.29
CA MET A 49 4.68 -4.04 10.66
C MET A 49 3.78 -5.27 10.75
N GLY A 50 3.80 -6.12 9.72
CA GLY A 50 3.05 -7.38 9.70
C GLY A 50 3.39 -8.27 10.90
N ALA A 51 4.68 -8.50 11.16
CA ALA A 51 5.12 -9.32 12.29
C ALA A 51 4.70 -8.77 13.66
N GLN A 52 4.70 -7.44 13.84
CA GLN A 52 4.20 -6.83 15.08
C GLN A 52 2.69 -6.98 15.23
N LEU A 53 1.93 -6.85 14.14
CA LEU A 53 0.47 -7.08 14.15
C LEU A 53 0.10 -8.55 14.37
N LEU A 54 1.01 -9.50 14.12
CA LEU A 54 0.81 -10.90 14.52
C LEU A 54 0.95 -11.09 16.05
N VAL A 55 1.83 -10.32 16.70
CA VAL A 55 2.07 -10.36 18.15
C VAL A 55 0.99 -9.57 18.90
N ASP A 56 0.56 -8.44 18.35
CA ASP A 56 -0.44 -7.54 18.91
C ASP A 56 -1.51 -7.17 17.85
N PRO A 57 -2.47 -8.08 17.60
CA PRO A 57 -3.46 -7.91 16.54
C PRO A 57 -4.44 -6.75 16.76
N GLU A 58 -4.61 -6.31 18.01
CA GLU A 58 -5.45 -5.16 18.36
C GLU A 58 -4.67 -3.84 18.25
N ALA A 59 -3.38 -3.88 17.91
CA ALA A 59 -2.48 -2.74 17.80
C ALA A 59 -2.50 -1.83 19.06
N MET A 60 -2.61 -2.44 20.24
CA MET A 60 -2.70 -1.72 21.51
C MET A 60 -1.33 -1.36 22.10
N SER A 61 -0.26 -2.00 21.64
CA SER A 61 1.11 -1.79 22.07
C SER A 61 1.80 -0.70 21.27
N ILE A 62 2.60 0.13 21.95
CA ILE A 62 3.45 1.13 21.30
C ILE A 62 4.36 0.53 20.21
N ASN A 63 4.79 -0.73 20.35
CA ASN A 63 5.63 -1.38 19.34
C ASN A 63 4.90 -1.55 17.99
N SER A 64 3.59 -1.79 18.01
CA SER A 64 2.77 -1.91 16.79
C SER A 64 2.66 -0.56 16.09
N TRP A 65 2.45 0.52 16.87
CA TRP A 65 2.46 1.89 16.35
C TRP A 65 3.81 2.28 15.77
N GLU A 66 4.90 2.03 16.51
CA GLU A 66 6.27 2.29 16.07
C GLU A 66 6.63 1.52 14.79
N ALA A 67 6.02 0.36 14.55
CA ALA A 67 6.30 -0.44 13.37
C ALA A 67 5.63 0.08 12.10
N VAL A 68 4.49 0.77 12.21
CA VAL A 68 3.79 1.40 11.08
C VAL A 68 4.56 2.64 10.60
N VAL A 69 5.16 3.40 11.51
CA VAL A 69 5.87 4.66 11.21
C VAL A 69 6.92 4.53 10.09
N PRO A 70 7.91 3.62 10.15
CA PRO A 70 8.90 3.49 9.08
C PRO A 70 8.29 2.99 7.77
N ALA A 71 7.24 2.15 7.81
CA ALA A 71 6.57 1.71 6.59
C ALA A 71 5.92 2.90 5.88
N SER A 72 5.14 3.71 6.62
CA SER A 72 4.51 4.92 6.10
C SER A 72 5.54 5.92 5.57
N GLN A 73 6.55 6.27 6.37
CA GLN A 73 7.56 7.27 5.99
C GLN A 73 8.41 6.85 4.79
N ILE A 74 8.78 5.56 4.68
CA ILE A 74 9.54 5.07 3.53
C ILE A 74 8.66 5.06 2.27
N GLY A 75 7.40 4.64 2.37
CA GLY A 75 6.44 4.69 1.26
C GLY A 75 6.26 6.11 0.74
N SER A 76 6.06 7.07 1.64
CA SER A 76 5.98 8.50 1.33
C SER A 76 7.24 9.02 0.65
N THR A 77 8.41 8.68 1.19
CA THR A 77 9.70 9.11 0.62
C THR A 77 9.88 8.61 -0.81
N ILE A 78 9.46 7.39 -1.13
CA ILE A 78 9.54 6.84 -2.50
C ILE A 78 8.82 7.75 -3.48
N PHE A 79 7.57 8.11 -3.20
CA PHE A 79 6.77 8.88 -4.14
C PHE A 79 7.11 10.37 -4.15
N ALA A 80 7.48 10.95 -3.01
CA ALA A 80 8.01 12.32 -2.95
C ALA A 80 9.28 12.46 -3.80
N ALA A 81 10.23 11.52 -3.68
CA ALA A 81 11.46 11.55 -4.48
C ALA A 81 11.20 11.20 -5.96
N ALA A 82 10.19 10.39 -6.25
CA ALA A 82 9.83 10.03 -7.63
C ALA A 82 9.16 11.17 -8.41
N THR A 83 8.39 12.03 -7.73
CA THR A 83 7.70 13.19 -8.34
C THR A 83 8.50 14.48 -8.28
N ALA A 84 9.63 14.50 -7.57
CA ALA A 84 10.55 15.64 -7.56
C ALA A 84 11.11 15.93 -8.96
N GLU A 85 11.29 17.21 -9.27
CA GLU A 85 11.86 17.65 -10.55
C GLU A 85 13.28 17.10 -10.74
N PRO A 86 13.68 16.73 -11.98
CA PRO A 86 15.01 16.19 -12.23
C PRO A 86 16.12 17.13 -11.78
N GLY A 87 16.95 16.65 -10.84
CA GLY A 87 18.06 17.41 -10.28
C GLY A 87 17.75 18.09 -8.94
N ASP A 88 16.49 18.10 -8.52
CA ASP A 88 16.07 18.56 -7.20
C ASP A 88 16.29 17.48 -6.13
N SER A 89 16.11 17.89 -4.88
CA SER A 89 16.14 17.02 -3.71
C SER A 89 14.94 17.26 -2.80
N VAL A 90 14.46 16.21 -2.17
CA VAL A 90 13.38 16.26 -1.18
C VAL A 90 13.94 15.97 0.22
N GLU A 91 13.45 16.71 1.21
CA GLU A 91 13.72 16.43 2.63
C GLU A 91 12.59 15.56 3.18
N CYS A 92 12.93 14.35 3.63
CA CYS A 92 11.97 13.40 4.17
C CYS A 92 12.38 12.97 5.57
N ARG A 93 11.40 12.91 6.48
CA ARG A 93 11.63 12.45 7.85
C ARG A 93 11.41 10.95 7.92
N ILE A 94 12.44 10.20 8.30
CA ILE A 94 12.37 8.76 8.53
C ILE A 94 12.91 8.47 9.94
N ASN A 95 12.09 7.82 10.78
CA ASN A 95 12.45 7.42 12.14
C ASN A 95 13.09 8.56 12.96
N HIS A 96 12.41 9.71 13.00
CA HIS A 96 12.82 10.94 13.71
C HIS A 96 14.02 11.70 13.15
N GLU A 97 14.67 11.22 12.10
CA GLU A 97 15.76 11.91 11.42
C GLU A 97 15.29 12.47 10.08
N VAL A 98 15.79 13.65 9.71
CA VAL A 98 15.56 14.24 8.38
C VAL A 98 16.68 13.79 7.46
N HIS A 99 16.33 13.24 6.32
CA HIS A 99 17.24 12.82 5.27
C HIS A 99 16.90 13.55 3.96
N THR A 100 17.92 13.83 3.17
CA THR A 100 17.77 14.45 1.85
C THR A 100 17.93 13.39 0.78
N PHE A 101 16.96 13.28 -0.12
CA PHE A 101 16.97 12.33 -1.23
C PHE A 101 16.93 13.07 -2.57
N SER A 102 17.77 12.67 -3.51
CA SER A 102 17.72 13.19 -4.88
C SER A 102 16.47 12.69 -5.62
N SER A 103 16.01 13.46 -6.60
CA SER A 103 14.96 13.04 -7.53
C SER A 103 15.26 11.67 -8.15
N ILE A 104 14.32 10.74 -8.05
CA ILE A 104 14.45 9.36 -8.57
C ILE A 104 13.83 9.26 -9.97
N GLY A 105 12.68 9.91 -10.19
CA GLY A 105 11.86 9.69 -11.37
C GLY A 105 11.30 8.26 -11.42
N SER A 106 11.37 7.62 -12.58
CA SER A 106 10.90 6.23 -12.74
C SER A 106 11.93 5.22 -12.21
N ALA A 107 11.45 4.26 -11.44
CA ALA A 107 12.22 3.13 -10.91
C ALA A 107 11.30 1.93 -10.67
N TYR A 108 11.86 0.73 -10.61
CA TYR A 108 11.07 -0.51 -10.45
C TYR A 108 10.21 -0.55 -9.19
N PHE A 109 10.60 0.18 -8.14
CA PHE A 109 9.85 0.31 -6.89
C PHE A 109 8.84 1.47 -6.88
N VAL A 110 8.86 2.34 -7.89
CA VAL A 110 7.88 3.41 -8.10
C VAL A 110 6.73 2.85 -8.94
N ASN A 111 6.04 1.86 -8.40
CA ASN A 111 5.05 1.06 -9.12
C ASN A 111 3.67 1.13 -8.45
N ALA A 112 2.65 0.65 -9.15
CA ALA A 112 1.26 0.75 -8.68
C ALA A 112 1.00 -0.06 -7.39
N GLY A 113 1.66 -1.21 -7.21
CA GLY A 113 1.51 -2.02 -5.99
C GLY A 113 2.07 -1.32 -4.73
N ASN A 114 3.25 -0.70 -4.87
CA ASN A 114 3.84 0.09 -3.80
C ASN A 114 3.05 1.38 -3.55
N TRP A 115 2.47 1.99 -4.59
CA TRP A 115 1.58 3.15 -4.45
C TRP A 115 0.34 2.78 -3.64
N LEU A 116 -0.31 1.66 -3.96
CA LEU A 116 -1.46 1.17 -3.19
C LEU A 116 -1.09 0.90 -1.74
N SER A 117 0.07 0.29 -1.48
CA SER A 117 0.56 0.05 -0.13
C SER A 117 0.78 1.35 0.64
N ALA A 118 1.42 2.35 0.03
CA ALA A 118 1.62 3.67 0.63
C ALA A 118 0.29 4.40 0.89
N PHE A 119 -0.65 4.33 -0.05
CA PHE A 119 -1.98 4.94 0.08
C PHE A 119 -2.78 4.34 1.24
N TRP A 120 -2.78 3.01 1.40
CA TRP A 120 -3.43 2.37 2.55
C TRP A 120 -2.76 2.72 3.88
N LEU A 121 -1.42 2.80 3.92
CA LEU A 121 -0.70 3.25 5.11
C LEU A 121 -1.07 4.70 5.47
N ALA A 122 -1.18 5.59 4.48
CA ALA A 122 -1.59 6.97 4.69
C ALA A 122 -3.03 7.05 5.25
N ILE A 123 -3.96 6.22 4.76
CA ILE A 123 -5.31 6.09 5.33
C ILE A 123 -5.25 5.61 6.80
N VAL A 124 -4.47 4.56 7.08
CA VAL A 124 -4.33 4.00 8.43
C VAL A 124 -3.75 5.03 9.41
N CYS A 125 -2.73 5.75 8.98
CA CYS A 125 -2.09 6.82 9.75
C CYS A 125 -2.91 8.11 9.79
N ARG A 126 -3.96 8.24 8.95
CA ARG A 126 -4.75 9.46 8.74
C ARG A 126 -3.89 10.65 8.30
N ASP A 127 -2.89 10.37 7.49
CA ASP A 127 -1.95 11.35 6.97
C ASP A 127 -2.53 11.98 5.70
N GLN A 128 -3.17 13.14 5.84
CA GLN A 128 -3.86 13.80 4.72
C GLN A 128 -2.88 14.41 3.72
N ASP A 129 -1.77 14.97 4.21
CA ASP A 129 -0.73 15.58 3.37
C ASP A 129 -0.10 14.52 2.45
N GLU A 130 0.09 13.31 2.97
CA GLU A 130 0.54 12.17 2.18
C GLU A 130 -0.50 11.70 1.17
N LEU A 131 -1.79 11.66 1.54
CA LEU A 131 -2.86 11.28 0.60
C LEU A 131 -3.00 12.30 -0.54
N ASP A 132 -2.83 13.59 -0.26
CA ASP A 132 -2.79 14.65 -1.27
C ASP A 132 -1.61 14.42 -2.21
N SER A 133 -0.41 14.22 -1.65
CA SER A 133 0.82 14.00 -2.41
C SER A 133 0.74 12.75 -3.30
N LEU A 134 0.23 11.64 -2.77
CA LEU A 134 0.02 10.39 -3.52
C LEU A 134 -1.03 10.56 -4.62
N SER A 135 -2.04 11.41 -4.40
CA SER A 135 -3.08 11.68 -5.39
C SER A 135 -2.57 12.43 -6.61
N ASP A 136 -1.46 13.16 -6.48
CA ASP A 136 -0.81 13.88 -7.56
C ASP A 136 0.26 13.08 -8.31
N VAL A 137 0.58 11.85 -7.87
CA VAL A 137 1.51 10.95 -8.57
C VAL A 137 0.94 10.59 -9.95
N PRO A 138 1.64 10.89 -11.06
CA PRO A 138 1.15 10.55 -12.40
C PRO A 138 1.07 9.03 -12.61
N ILE A 139 -0.05 8.53 -13.14
CA ILE A 139 -0.20 7.10 -13.46
C ILE A 139 0.87 6.64 -14.46
N GLU A 140 1.23 7.49 -15.42
CA GLU A 140 2.30 7.19 -16.40
C GLU A 140 3.66 6.96 -15.73
N LEU A 141 3.92 7.59 -14.58
CA LEU A 141 5.13 7.34 -13.80
C LEU A 141 5.13 5.91 -13.23
N LEU A 142 3.97 5.44 -12.74
CA LEU A 142 3.81 4.08 -12.23
C LEU A 142 3.93 3.04 -13.34
N ARG A 143 3.41 3.34 -14.54
CA ARG A 143 3.58 2.50 -15.74
C ARG A 143 5.03 2.42 -16.20
N ALA A 144 5.78 3.52 -16.06
CA ALA A 144 7.19 3.58 -16.43
C ALA A 144 8.13 2.82 -15.47
N SER A 145 7.62 2.22 -14.39
CA SER A 145 8.42 1.42 -13.45
C SER A 145 9.07 0.18 -14.07
N GLY A 146 8.54 -0.32 -15.19
CA GLY A 146 8.96 -1.58 -15.79
C GLY A 146 8.40 -2.82 -15.10
N GLN A 147 7.50 -2.66 -14.12
CA GLN A 147 6.66 -3.73 -13.60
C GLN A 147 5.37 -3.84 -14.40
N GLU A 148 4.97 -5.06 -14.74
CA GLU A 148 3.75 -5.32 -15.48
C GLU A 148 2.58 -5.59 -14.51
N TYR A 149 1.49 -4.85 -14.68
CA TYR A 149 0.23 -5.05 -13.96
C TYR A 149 -0.93 -5.10 -14.95
N ASP A 150 -2.00 -5.80 -14.57
CA ASP A 150 -3.26 -5.70 -15.29
C ASP A 150 -3.79 -4.26 -15.26
N GLU A 151 -4.51 -3.87 -16.30
CA GLU A 151 -4.99 -2.51 -16.49
C GLU A 151 -5.86 -2.01 -15.31
N TYR A 152 -6.63 -2.91 -14.69
CA TYR A 152 -7.46 -2.57 -13.55
C TYR A 152 -6.67 -2.01 -12.37
N VAL A 153 -5.39 -2.35 -12.22
CA VAL A 153 -4.56 -1.84 -11.11
C VAL A 153 -4.35 -0.34 -11.29
N TYR A 154 -4.14 0.12 -12.52
CA TYR A 154 -3.99 1.55 -12.82
C TYR A 154 -5.34 2.28 -12.76
N ASP A 155 -6.42 1.67 -13.26
CA ASP A 155 -7.77 2.21 -13.08
C ASP A 155 -8.13 2.33 -11.59
N TRP A 156 -7.67 1.38 -10.78
CA TRP A 156 -7.90 1.38 -9.35
C TRP A 156 -7.16 2.50 -8.65
N VAL A 157 -5.89 2.74 -9.02
CA VAL A 157 -5.15 3.93 -8.58
C VAL A 157 -5.90 5.20 -8.97
N ASP A 158 -6.29 5.38 -10.23
CA ASP A 158 -7.01 6.58 -10.69
C ASP A 158 -8.33 6.79 -9.93
N THR A 159 -9.05 5.71 -9.66
CA THR A 159 -10.28 5.73 -8.86
C THR A 159 -10.03 6.26 -7.45
N LEU A 160 -8.99 5.77 -6.78
CA LEU A 160 -8.62 6.20 -5.42
C LEU A 160 -8.13 7.66 -5.40
N GLN A 161 -7.27 8.04 -6.34
CA GLN A 161 -6.81 9.44 -6.50
C GLN A 161 -8.00 10.38 -6.74
N SER A 162 -8.93 9.97 -7.62
CA SER A 162 -10.10 10.77 -7.96
C SER A 162 -11.08 10.88 -6.81
N TYR A 163 -11.24 9.84 -6.00
CA TYR A 163 -12.05 9.88 -4.80
C TYR A 163 -11.47 10.84 -3.75
N TRP A 164 -10.17 10.70 -3.46
CA TRP A 164 -9.52 11.52 -2.43
C TRP A 164 -9.47 13.00 -2.82
N ALA A 165 -8.97 13.30 -4.02
CA ALA A 165 -8.84 14.67 -4.52
C ALA A 165 -10.14 15.25 -5.10
N GLU A 166 -11.28 14.59 -4.88
CA GLU A 166 -12.61 14.99 -5.39
C GLU A 166 -12.64 15.33 -6.89
N ARG A 167 -11.87 14.60 -7.71
CA ARG A 167 -11.76 14.81 -9.15
C ARG A 167 -13.02 14.28 -9.86
N PRO A 168 -13.42 14.89 -11.00
CA PRO A 168 -14.56 14.39 -11.77
C PRO A 168 -14.29 12.99 -12.35
N GLY A 169 -15.38 12.27 -12.65
CA GLY A 169 -15.32 10.98 -13.34
C GLY A 169 -15.14 9.76 -12.42
N LEU A 170 -15.35 9.89 -11.11
CA LEU A 170 -15.17 8.80 -10.15
C LEU A 170 -15.98 7.54 -10.51
N ILE A 171 -17.23 7.71 -10.94
CA ILE A 171 -18.12 6.58 -11.28
C ILE A 171 -17.62 5.84 -12.51
N GLU A 172 -17.17 6.58 -13.52
CA GLU A 172 -16.62 6.06 -14.76
C GLU A 172 -15.32 5.28 -14.49
N LYS A 173 -14.42 5.83 -13.67
CA LYS A 173 -13.15 5.18 -13.29
C LYS A 173 -13.36 3.92 -12.46
N LEU A 174 -14.28 3.97 -11.49
CA LEU A 174 -14.65 2.78 -10.72
C LEU A 174 -15.30 1.72 -11.61
N THR A 175 -16.11 2.12 -12.59
CA THR A 175 -16.72 1.18 -13.56
C THR A 175 -15.63 0.51 -14.41
N ALA A 176 -14.66 1.27 -14.92
CA ALA A 176 -13.53 0.72 -15.66
C ALA A 176 -12.71 -0.26 -14.80
N THR A 177 -12.44 0.10 -13.55
CA THR A 177 -11.76 -0.78 -12.58
C THR A 177 -12.49 -2.11 -12.41
N LEU A 178 -13.82 -2.07 -12.23
CA LEU A 178 -14.64 -3.29 -12.08
C LEU A 178 -14.66 -4.15 -13.35
N GLN A 179 -14.69 -3.52 -14.53
CA GLN A 179 -14.67 -4.23 -15.82
C GLN A 179 -13.32 -4.89 -16.09
N ASN A 180 -12.22 -4.18 -15.85
CA ASN A 180 -10.88 -4.67 -16.11
C ASN A 180 -10.38 -5.66 -15.04
N SER A 181 -11.03 -5.71 -13.87
CA SER A 181 -10.78 -6.71 -12.83
C SER A 181 -11.62 -7.99 -12.99
N ASP A 182 -12.42 -8.11 -14.06
CA ASP A 182 -13.07 -9.38 -14.41
C ASP A 182 -12.00 -10.45 -14.70
N PRO A 183 -12.07 -11.65 -14.10
CA PRO A 183 -11.12 -12.74 -14.35
C PRO A 183 -11.01 -13.20 -15.80
N ALA A 184 -11.97 -12.85 -16.66
CA ALA A 184 -11.91 -13.08 -18.12
C ALA A 184 -11.12 -12.00 -18.87
N VAL A 185 -10.85 -10.86 -18.24
CA VAL A 185 -10.12 -9.71 -18.81
C VAL A 185 -8.71 -9.64 -18.23
N ALA A 186 -8.58 -9.71 -16.90
CA ALA A 186 -7.29 -9.72 -16.22
C ALA A 186 -6.49 -10.99 -16.59
N ALA A 187 -5.24 -10.81 -16.97
CA ALA A 187 -4.38 -11.84 -17.52
C ALA A 187 -3.05 -12.02 -16.76
N ILE A 188 -2.58 -10.99 -16.04
CA ILE A 188 -1.30 -11.01 -15.34
C ILE A 188 -1.46 -11.62 -13.93
N ALA A 189 -2.44 -11.13 -13.16
CA ALA A 189 -2.71 -11.65 -11.83
C ALA A 189 -3.30 -13.08 -11.91
N PRO A 190 -2.77 -14.05 -11.13
CA PRO A 190 -3.40 -15.35 -11.00
C PRO A 190 -4.85 -15.20 -10.54
N ARG A 191 -5.77 -15.93 -11.19
CA ARG A 191 -7.20 -15.83 -10.90
C ARG A 191 -7.54 -16.00 -9.42
N GLU A 192 -6.91 -16.96 -8.76
CA GLU A 192 -7.13 -17.19 -7.33
C GLU A 192 -6.73 -15.97 -6.48
N LEU A 193 -5.59 -15.34 -6.77
CA LEU A 193 -5.14 -14.11 -6.12
C LEU A 193 -6.11 -12.95 -6.40
N LEU A 194 -6.57 -12.82 -7.65
CA LEU A 194 -7.52 -11.79 -8.06
C LEU A 194 -8.84 -11.91 -7.30
N ASP A 195 -9.44 -13.11 -7.32
CA ASP A 195 -10.74 -13.41 -6.73
C ASP A 195 -10.71 -13.24 -5.19
N HIS A 196 -9.62 -13.65 -4.52
CA HIS A 196 -9.58 -13.71 -3.06
C HIS A 196 -8.96 -12.48 -2.38
N ILE A 197 -8.05 -11.78 -3.06
CA ILE A 197 -7.25 -10.72 -2.43
C ILE A 197 -7.42 -9.37 -3.13
N LEU A 198 -7.37 -9.32 -4.47
CA LEU A 198 -7.26 -8.04 -5.20
C LEU A 198 -8.61 -7.42 -5.56
N TYR A 199 -9.62 -8.23 -5.91
CA TYR A 199 -10.97 -7.77 -6.20
C TYR A 199 -11.79 -7.33 -4.97
N PRO A 200 -11.74 -8.03 -3.81
CA PRO A 200 -12.60 -7.69 -2.68
C PRO A 200 -12.48 -6.24 -2.18
N PRO A 201 -11.29 -5.60 -2.12
CA PRO A 201 -11.16 -4.18 -1.78
C PRO A 201 -11.89 -3.24 -2.76
N ILE A 202 -11.91 -3.57 -4.06
CA ILE A 202 -12.60 -2.80 -5.10
C ILE A 202 -14.13 -2.90 -4.88
N ASN A 203 -14.63 -4.11 -4.62
CA ASN A 203 -16.05 -4.35 -4.33
C ASN A 203 -16.50 -3.68 -3.01
N LEU A 204 -15.64 -3.69 -1.99
CA LEU A 204 -15.86 -2.98 -0.74
C LEU A 204 -15.99 -1.47 -0.97
N PHE A 205 -15.11 -0.90 -1.78
CA PHE A 205 -15.17 0.51 -2.13
C PHE A 205 -16.42 0.86 -2.95
N TYR A 206 -16.81 0.01 -3.91
CA TYR A 206 -18.08 0.15 -4.63
C TYR A 206 -19.28 0.17 -3.68
N SER A 207 -19.31 -0.76 -2.71
CA SER A 207 -20.35 -0.83 -1.68
C SER A 207 -20.35 0.41 -0.78
N PHE A 208 -19.17 0.94 -0.47
CA PHE A 208 -19.00 2.16 0.31
C PHE A 208 -19.49 3.41 -0.42
N ILE A 209 -19.29 3.53 -1.73
CA ILE A 209 -19.81 4.66 -2.53
C ILE A 209 -21.33 4.55 -2.69
N ARG A 210 -21.86 3.35 -2.86
CA ARG A 210 -23.31 3.06 -3.04
C ARG A 210 -24.07 2.95 -1.71
N ARG A 211 -23.69 3.72 -0.68
CA ARG A 211 -24.23 3.64 0.70
C ARG A 211 -25.75 3.40 0.73
N GLY A 212 -26.18 2.34 1.41
CA GLY A 212 -27.59 2.02 1.60
C GLY A 212 -28.28 1.35 0.40
N GLN A 213 -27.61 1.24 -0.75
CA GLN A 213 -28.08 0.45 -1.91
C GLN A 213 -27.39 -0.92 -1.99
N VAL A 214 -26.17 -1.04 -1.45
CA VAL A 214 -25.39 -2.28 -1.40
C VAL A 214 -24.98 -2.55 0.05
N ASP A 215 -25.01 -3.81 0.46
CA ASP A 215 -24.62 -4.22 1.81
C ASP A 215 -23.09 -4.23 1.99
N TYR A 216 -22.56 -3.10 2.44
CA TYR A 216 -21.16 -2.95 2.78
C TYR A 216 -20.70 -3.95 3.85
N ASN A 217 -21.52 -4.22 4.87
CA ASN A 217 -21.11 -5.12 5.95
C ASN A 217 -21.02 -6.56 5.44
N GLY A 218 -21.99 -6.98 4.62
CA GLY A 218 -21.95 -8.26 3.91
C GLY A 218 -20.69 -8.41 3.06
N ALA A 219 -20.39 -7.41 2.22
CA ALA A 219 -19.19 -7.39 1.39
C ALA A 219 -17.89 -7.44 2.22
N LEU A 220 -17.87 -6.80 3.40
CA LEU A 220 -16.73 -6.86 4.32
C LEU A 220 -16.55 -8.26 4.93
N VAL A 221 -17.64 -8.92 5.32
CA VAL A 221 -17.58 -10.31 5.81
C VAL A 221 -17.00 -11.23 4.75
N GLU A 222 -17.49 -11.10 3.53
CA GLU A 222 -17.06 -11.90 2.38
C GLU A 222 -15.59 -11.65 2.06
N ALA A 223 -15.16 -10.39 1.94
CA ALA A 223 -13.77 -10.04 1.69
C ALA A 223 -12.80 -10.65 2.72
N ILE A 224 -13.16 -10.62 4.00
CA ILE A 224 -12.32 -11.20 5.05
C ILE A 224 -12.31 -12.73 4.98
N ASN A 225 -13.42 -13.37 4.63
CA ASN A 225 -13.45 -14.82 4.46
C ASN A 225 -12.65 -15.27 3.24
N LEU A 226 -12.76 -14.56 2.11
CA LEU A 226 -11.97 -14.82 0.91
C LEU A 226 -10.47 -14.68 1.19
N HIS A 227 -10.05 -13.60 1.87
CA HIS A 227 -8.66 -13.44 2.30
C HIS A 227 -8.18 -14.62 3.17
N LYS A 228 -9.08 -15.28 3.91
CA LYS A 228 -8.70 -16.43 4.74
C LYS A 228 -8.59 -17.75 4.00
N GLU A 229 -9.26 -17.87 2.88
CA GLU A 229 -9.25 -19.09 2.07
C GLU A 229 -7.96 -19.19 1.25
N TYR A 230 -7.36 -18.05 0.91
CA TYR A 230 -6.05 -17.91 0.28
C TYR A 230 -4.88 -18.17 1.25
#